data_AF-A0A1H4E7V6-F1
#
_entry.id   AF-A0A1H4E7V6-F1
#
_cell.length_a   1.000
_cell.length_b   1.000
_cell.length_c   1.000
_cell.angle_alpha   90.00
_cell.angle_beta   90.00
_cell.angle_gamma   90.00
#
_symmetry.space_group_name_H-M   'P 1'
#
loop_
_entity.id
_entity.type
_entity.pdbx_description
1 polymer ?
#
loop_
_entity_poly.entity_id
_entity_poly.type
_entity_poly.pdbx_seq_one_letter_code
_entity_poly.pdbx_strand_id
1 'polypeptide(L)'
;MSHTNITTEAIIRPFISEKLNLPNRTVMAPMTRGFSPGRVPGEDVAAYYRRRAENEVGLIVTEGTGINHPASVSGASIPVFYGEAALNGWAQVVKEVHEAGGKSCLSFGTSE
;
A
#
# COMPACT_ATOMS: atom_id res chain seq x y z
N MET A 1 30.51 -12.36 23.42
CA MET A 1 29.37 -11.65 22.82
C MET A 1 29.25 -12.14 21.38
N SER A 2 28.32 -13.06 21.13
CA SER A 2 28.09 -13.61 19.78
C SER A 2 27.60 -12.49 18.88
N HIS A 3 28.41 -12.11 17.89
CA HIS A 3 28.00 -11.16 16.87
C HIS A 3 26.97 -11.89 16.01
N THR A 4 25.70 -11.61 16.21
CA THR A 4 24.64 -12.04 15.31
C THR A 4 24.93 -11.38 13.96
N ASN A 5 25.63 -12.10 13.09
CA ASN A 5 25.63 -11.80 11.66
C ASN A 5 24.17 -11.97 11.24
N ILE A 6 23.39 -10.89 11.28
CA ILE A 6 22.04 -10.87 10.72
C ILE A 6 22.27 -10.93 9.22
N THR A 7 22.40 -12.15 8.70
CA THR A 7 22.55 -12.44 7.28
C THR A 7 21.38 -11.77 6.55
N THR A 8 21.68 -10.87 5.62
CA THR A 8 20.72 -10.20 4.71
C THR A 8 19.85 -11.20 3.94
N GLU A 9 20.25 -12.46 3.89
CA GLU A 9 19.43 -13.59 3.45
C GLU A 9 18.07 -13.67 4.15
N ALA A 10 17.96 -13.26 5.42
CA ALA A 10 16.73 -13.35 6.17
C ALA A 10 15.61 -12.46 5.59
N ILE A 11 15.94 -11.29 5.02
CA ILE A 11 14.95 -10.34 4.49
C ILE A 11 14.48 -10.71 3.08
N ILE A 12 15.32 -11.36 2.28
CA ILE A 12 15.00 -11.79 0.90
C ILE A 12 14.29 -13.15 0.85
N ARG A 13 14.26 -13.91 1.95
CA ARG A 13 13.56 -15.21 1.99
C ARG A 13 12.04 -15.03 1.86
N PRO A 14 11.35 -15.91 1.12
CA PRO A 14 9.90 -15.91 1.06
C PRO A 14 9.23 -15.99 2.43
N PHE A 15 8.05 -15.41 2.53
CA PHE A 15 7.16 -15.57 3.68
C PHE A 15 5.86 -16.21 3.21
N ILE A 16 5.58 -17.41 3.71
CA ILE A 16 4.41 -18.20 3.34
C ILE A 16 3.59 -18.45 4.61
N SER A 17 2.31 -18.11 4.54
CA SER A 17 1.29 -18.39 5.54
C SER A 17 0.03 -18.89 4.83
N GLU A 18 -0.96 -19.40 5.59
CA GLU A 18 -2.22 -19.91 5.01
C GLU A 18 -2.96 -18.89 4.14
N LYS A 19 -2.81 -17.59 4.44
CA LYS A 19 -3.57 -16.51 3.78
C LYS A 19 -2.71 -15.58 2.93
N LEU A 20 -1.38 -15.65 3.05
CA LEU A 20 -0.47 -14.69 2.42
C LEU A 20 0.84 -15.38 2.04
N ASN A 21 1.20 -15.25 0.77
CA ASN A 21 2.46 -15.70 0.20
C ASN A 21 3.18 -14.50 -0.40
N LEU A 22 4.35 -14.16 0.16
CA LEU A 22 5.19 -13.04 -0.24
C LEU A 22 6.55 -13.56 -0.74
N PRO A 23 7.07 -13.00 -1.84
CA PRO A 23 8.37 -13.40 -2.41
C PRO A 23 9.54 -13.04 -1.48
N ASN A 24 9.38 -12.03 -0.62
CA ASN A 24 10.36 -11.62 0.37
C ASN A 24 9.66 -10.95 1.58
N ARG A 25 10.45 -10.59 2.59
CA ARG A 25 9.96 -9.98 3.85
C ARG A 25 10.10 -8.47 3.87
N THR A 26 10.25 -7.83 2.71
CA THR A 26 10.23 -6.37 2.61
C THR A 26 8.79 -5.88 2.55
N VAL A 27 8.47 -4.93 3.42
CA VAL A 27 7.15 -4.31 3.49
C VAL A 27 7.32 -2.81 3.32
N MET A 28 6.60 -2.24 2.36
CA MET A 28 6.48 -0.78 2.26
C MET A 28 5.50 -0.31 3.34
N ALA A 29 5.97 0.55 4.23
CA ALA A 29 5.15 1.15 5.27
C ALA A 29 4.08 2.10 4.67
N PRO A 30 2.95 2.33 5.37
CA PRO A 30 1.95 3.29 4.92
C PRO A 30 2.56 4.69 4.92
N MET A 31 2.56 5.34 3.75
CA MET A 31 3.08 6.69 3.57
C MET A 31 1.99 7.57 2.99
N THR A 32 1.41 8.45 3.82
CA THR A 32 0.44 9.45 3.34
C THR A 32 1.14 10.44 2.42
N ARG A 33 0.71 10.48 1.16
CA ARG A 33 1.37 11.27 0.12
C ARG A 33 0.62 12.56 -0.19
N GLY A 34 -0.71 12.55 -0.08
CA GLY A 34 -1.53 13.74 -0.39
C GLY A 34 -1.57 14.06 -1.89
N PHE A 35 -1.48 13.04 -2.74
CA PHE A 35 -1.50 13.14 -4.22
C PHE A 35 -2.84 12.66 -4.81
N SER A 36 -3.92 12.64 -4.02
CA SER A 36 -5.26 12.27 -4.46
C SER A 36 -6.16 13.51 -4.52
N PRO A 37 -6.07 14.34 -5.59
CA PRO A 37 -6.92 15.51 -5.73
C PRO A 37 -8.40 15.11 -5.76
N GLY A 38 -9.24 15.83 -5.02
CA GLY A 38 -10.65 15.46 -4.87
C GLY A 38 -10.87 14.16 -4.08
N ARG A 39 -9.86 13.69 -3.34
CA ARG A 39 -9.88 12.45 -2.54
C ARG A 39 -10.01 11.16 -3.37
N VAL A 40 -9.76 11.24 -4.67
CA VAL A 40 -9.76 10.10 -5.59
C VAL A 40 -8.33 9.78 -6.00
N PRO A 41 -7.85 8.54 -5.80
CA PRO A 41 -6.55 8.13 -6.32
C PRO A 41 -6.61 8.06 -7.85
N GLY A 42 -5.74 8.84 -8.50
CA GLY A 42 -5.61 8.87 -9.95
C GLY A 42 -4.51 7.94 -10.48
N GLU A 43 -4.23 8.04 -11.78
CA GLU A 43 -3.20 7.25 -12.47
C GLU A 43 -1.81 7.43 -11.86
N ASP A 44 -1.47 8.63 -11.38
CA ASP A 44 -0.18 8.89 -10.71
C ASP A 44 0.02 8.04 -9.45
N VAL A 45 -1.06 7.83 -8.68
CA VAL A 45 -1.05 7.01 -7.46
C VAL A 45 -0.93 5.53 -7.83
N ALA A 46 -1.64 5.08 -8.86
CA ALA A 46 -1.54 3.71 -9.36
C ALA A 46 -0.13 3.41 -9.89
N ALA A 47 0.41 4.26 -10.76
CA ALA A 47 1.77 4.16 -11.28
C ALA A 47 2.83 4.21 -10.17
N TYR A 48 2.59 4.99 -9.11
CA TYR A 48 3.46 5.04 -7.95
C TYR A 48 3.57 3.67 -7.26
N TYR A 49 2.43 3.00 -6.99
CA TYR A 49 2.41 1.69 -6.36
C TYR A 49 2.88 0.57 -7.30
N ARG A 50 2.55 0.64 -8.59
CA ARG A 50 3.04 -0.26 -9.62
C ARG A 50 4.57 -0.31 -9.64
N ARG A 51 5.24 0.84 -9.59
CA ARG A 51 6.71 0.91 -9.52
C ARG A 51 7.28 0.21 -8.28
N ARG A 52 6.56 0.17 -7.15
CA ARG A 52 7.05 -0.53 -5.94
C ARG A 52 6.87 -2.03 -6.08
N ALA A 53 5.79 -2.47 -6.72
CA ALA A 53 5.59 -3.87 -7.07
C ALA A 53 6.67 -4.35 -8.07
N GLU A 54 7.00 -3.54 -9.08
CA GLU A 54 8.06 -3.82 -10.06
C GLU A 54 9.46 -3.91 -9.42
N ASN A 55 9.70 -3.22 -8.30
CA ASN A 55 10.95 -3.30 -7.52
C ASN A 55 10.91 -4.40 -6.43
N GLU A 56 10.11 -5.44 -6.66
CA GLU A 56 10.05 -6.64 -5.83
C GLU A 56 9.73 -6.37 -4.35
N VAL A 57 8.90 -5.36 -4.03
CA VAL A 57 8.43 -5.20 -2.65
C VAL A 57 7.46 -6.33 -2.32
N GLY A 58 7.74 -7.07 -1.23
CA GLY A 58 6.94 -8.23 -0.81
C GLY A 58 5.49 -7.85 -0.53
N LEU A 59 5.27 -6.83 0.31
CA LEU A 59 3.95 -6.30 0.63
C LEU A 59 3.93 -4.77 0.60
N ILE A 60 2.95 -4.22 -0.08
CA ILE A 60 2.72 -2.77 -0.17
C ILE A 60 1.55 -2.39 0.72
N VAL A 61 1.81 -1.61 1.77
CA VAL A 61 0.75 -0.96 2.54
C VAL A 61 0.45 0.39 1.89
N THR A 62 -0.81 0.60 1.46
CA THR A 62 -1.21 1.87 0.83
C THR A 62 -1.13 3.04 1.81
N GLU A 63 -1.29 4.25 1.29
CA GLU A 63 -1.48 5.45 2.11
C GLU A 63 -2.73 5.32 2.98
N GLY A 64 -2.77 6.10 4.06
CA GLY A 64 -3.93 6.15 4.95
C GLY A 64 -5.15 6.66 4.21
N THR A 65 -6.17 5.81 4.10
CA THR A 65 -7.43 6.14 3.45
C THR A 65 -8.50 6.48 4.48
N GLY A 66 -9.28 7.53 4.20
CA GLY A 66 -10.38 7.93 5.04
C GLY A 66 -11.63 7.08 4.82
N ILE A 67 -12.19 6.52 5.89
CA ILE A 67 -13.51 5.87 5.87
C ILE A 67 -14.65 6.92 5.86
N ASN A 68 -15.90 6.50 5.69
CA ASN A 68 -17.04 7.43 5.77
C ASN A 68 -17.32 7.88 7.22
N HIS A 69 -16.38 8.60 7.81
CA HIS A 69 -16.45 9.13 9.16
C HIS A 69 -15.87 10.57 9.20
N PRO A 70 -16.51 11.52 9.90
CA PRO A 70 -16.06 12.92 9.93
C PRO A 70 -14.60 13.10 10.40
N ALA A 71 -14.13 12.25 11.31
CA ALA A 71 -12.76 12.27 11.85
C ALA A 71 -11.76 11.37 11.10
N SER A 72 -12.06 10.96 9.87
CA SER A 72 -11.18 10.04 9.11
C SER A 72 -10.17 10.74 8.21
N VAL A 73 -10.39 12.03 7.89
CA VAL A 73 -9.58 12.75 6.91
C VAL A 73 -9.22 14.13 7.42
N SER A 74 -7.92 14.39 7.54
CA SER A 74 -7.37 15.70 7.95
C SER A 74 -7.05 16.64 6.79
N GLY A 75 -7.17 16.20 5.53
CA GLY A 75 -6.78 17.00 4.35
C GLY A 75 -7.53 16.68 3.06
N ALA A 76 -7.75 17.69 2.20
CA ALA A 76 -8.53 17.56 0.96
C ALA A 76 -7.86 16.69 -0.12
N SER A 77 -6.56 16.41 0.02
CA SER A 77 -5.77 15.59 -0.92
C SER A 77 -5.50 14.16 -0.43
N ILE A 78 -6.06 13.77 0.71
CA ILE A 78 -6.00 12.41 1.25
C ILE A 78 -7.12 11.60 0.60
N PRO A 79 -6.84 10.41 0.05
CA PRO A 79 -7.85 9.59 -0.58
C PRO A 79 -8.86 9.04 0.42
N VAL A 80 -10.08 8.83 -0.05
CA VAL A 80 -11.13 8.16 0.72
C VAL A 80 -11.38 6.75 0.21
N PHE A 81 -11.99 5.93 1.05
CA PHE A 81 -12.45 4.59 0.71
C PHE A 81 -13.98 4.51 0.77
N TYR A 82 -14.66 5.47 0.14
CA TYR A 82 -16.11 5.49 -0.03
C TYR A 82 -16.48 6.34 -1.25
N GLY A 83 -17.62 6.02 -1.86
CA GLY A 83 -18.06 6.64 -3.10
C GLY A 83 -17.49 5.96 -4.35
N GLU A 84 -18.27 5.95 -5.43
CA GLU A 84 -17.99 5.19 -6.64
C GLU A 84 -16.65 5.57 -7.29
N ALA A 85 -16.36 6.88 -7.41
CA ALA A 85 -15.13 7.37 -8.02
C ALA A 85 -13.87 6.92 -7.26
N ALA A 86 -13.88 7.01 -5.92
CA ALA A 86 -12.75 6.61 -5.09
C ALA A 86 -12.55 5.10 -5.10
N LEU A 87 -13.63 4.31 -5.03
CA LEU A 87 -13.56 2.85 -5.14
C LEU A 87 -13.01 2.40 -6.50
N ASN A 88 -13.43 3.05 -7.59
CA ASN A 88 -12.90 2.77 -8.93
C ASN A 88 -11.41 3.11 -9.03
N GLY A 89 -10.97 4.23 -8.46
CA GLY A 89 -9.54 4.58 -8.38
C GLY A 89 -8.74 3.53 -7.60
N TRP A 90 -9.23 3.09 -6.44
CA TRP A 90 -8.58 2.03 -5.67
C TRP A 90 -8.55 0.69 -6.38
N ALA A 91 -9.61 0.33 -7.11
CA ALA A 91 -9.64 -0.87 -7.92
C ALA A 91 -8.54 -0.85 -9.00
N GLN A 92 -8.31 0.31 -9.64
CA GLN A 92 -7.23 0.49 -10.61
C GLN A 92 -5.85 0.35 -9.94
N VAL A 93 -5.63 0.96 -8.77
CA VAL A 93 -4.38 0.82 -7.99
C VAL A 93 -4.08 -0.65 -7.68
N VAL A 94 -5.07 -1.37 -7.14
CA VAL A 94 -4.94 -2.80 -6.80
C VAL A 94 -4.65 -3.64 -8.04
N LYS A 95 -5.34 -3.36 -9.15
CA LYS A 95 -5.14 -4.04 -10.42
C LYS A 95 -3.70 -3.87 -10.91
N GLU A 96 -3.19 -2.65 -10.95
CA GLU A 96 -1.81 -2.40 -11.42
C GLU A 96 -0.74 -3.04 -10.54
N VAL A 97 -0.94 -3.08 -9.21
CA VAL A 97 -0.03 -3.77 -8.30
C VAL A 97 -0.05 -5.27 -8.54
N HIS A 98 -1.23 -5.86 -8.71
CA HIS A 98 -1.36 -7.29 -8.98
C HIS A 98 -0.82 -7.69 -10.37
N GLU A 99 -1.00 -6.85 -11.39
CA GLU A 99 -0.41 -7.05 -12.72
C GLU A 99 1.13 -7.00 -12.68
N ALA A 100 1.70 -6.18 -11.81
CA ALA A 100 3.14 -6.16 -11.54
C ALA A 100 3.63 -7.30 -10.63
N GLY A 101 2.75 -8.21 -10.21
CA GLY A 101 3.11 -9.36 -9.35
C GLY A 101 3.26 -9.04 -7.86
N GLY A 102 2.96 -7.80 -7.45
CA GLY A 102 3.01 -7.36 -6.06
C GLY A 102 1.76 -7.76 -5.27
N LYS A 103 1.84 -7.63 -3.94
CA LYS A 103 0.68 -7.73 -3.03
C LYS A 103 0.44 -6.37 -2.38
N SER A 104 -0.81 -5.92 -2.34
CA SER A 104 -1.21 -4.68 -1.67
C SER A 104 -2.21 -4.92 -0.55
N CYS A 105 -2.10 -4.17 0.53
CA CYS A 105 -3.14 -4.03 1.54
C CYS A 105 -3.49 -2.55 1.75
N LEU A 106 -4.78 -2.28 1.90
CA LEU A 106 -5.29 -0.94 2.16
C LEU A 106 -5.10 -0.58 3.62
N SER A 107 -4.56 0.61 3.89
CA SER A 107 -4.48 1.18 5.23
C SER A 107 -5.66 2.10 5.48
N PHE A 108 -6.39 1.86 6.57
CA PHE A 108 -7.46 2.74 7.05
C PHE A 108 -6.93 3.56 8.22
N GLY A 109 -6.92 4.88 8.05
CA GLY A 109 -6.49 5.81 9.09
C GLY A 109 -7.71 6.50 9.71
N THR A 110 -7.70 6.62 11.03
CA THR A 110 -8.52 7.60 11.75
C THR A 110 -7.60 8.73 12.18
N SER A 111 -7.98 9.99 11.97
CA SER A 111 -7.27 11.13 12.55
C SER A 111 -7.77 11.33 13.97
N GLU A 112 -7.25 10.53 14.90
CA GLU A 112 -7.26 10.81 16.34
C GLU A 112 -5.82 10.96 16.83
#